data_AF-A0A964Y0J0-F1
#
_entry.id   AF-A0A964Y0J0-F1
#
_cell.length_a   1.000
_cell.length_b   1.000
_cell.length_c   1.000
_cell.angle_alpha   90.00
_cell.angle_beta   90.00
_cell.angle_gamma   90.00
#
_symmetry.space_group_name_H-M   'P 1'
#
loop_
_entity.id
_entity.type
_entity.pdbx_description
1 polymer ?
#
loop_
_entity_poly.entity_id
_entity_poly.type
_entity_poly.pdbx_seq_one_letter_code
_entity_poly.pdbx_strand_id
1 'polypeptide(L)'
;MEWTLNALGPLDPAAQRLLALAAEAGYPPFETLSPAQARKAYAASWSVMQTPGGDVASVVDQHIAGPGGALTLRVYRGQGTDATAPLPCLLFLHGGGWVIGNLESHDRLCRRLANGAGVCVVAVDYRLAPEHPFPAALDDAAHARFVQAPGIGQPFVTQRVMGDGHHQRRRDAC
;
A
#
# COMPACT_ATOMS: atom_id res chain seq x y z
N MET A 1 -10.42 -37.36 10.77
CA MET A 1 -10.64 -36.73 9.45
C MET A 1 -9.40 -35.91 9.16
N GLU A 2 -8.43 -36.59 8.57
CA GLU A 2 -7.04 -36.17 8.45
C GLU A 2 -6.92 -35.39 7.14
N TRP A 3 -6.90 -34.07 7.22
CA TRP A 3 -6.60 -33.21 6.08
C TRP A 3 -5.09 -33.34 5.82
N THR A 4 -4.69 -34.37 5.09
CA THR A 4 -3.32 -34.50 4.63
C THR A 4 -3.01 -33.30 3.74
N LEU A 5 -2.01 -32.52 4.14
CA LEU A 5 -1.44 -31.37 3.41
C LEU A 5 -0.98 -31.69 1.97
N ASN A 6 -1.09 -32.95 1.52
CA ASN A 6 -0.72 -33.45 0.20
C ASN A 6 -1.67 -33.03 -0.94
N ALA A 7 -2.82 -32.40 -0.65
CA ALA A 7 -3.76 -31.96 -1.69
C ALA A 7 -3.39 -30.61 -2.34
N LEU A 8 -2.44 -29.87 -1.75
CA LEU A 8 -1.88 -28.68 -2.35
C LEU A 8 -0.64 -29.13 -3.12
N GLY A 9 -0.66 -29.08 -4.46
CA GLY A 9 0.54 -29.34 -5.27
C GLY A 9 1.73 -28.49 -4.82
N PRO A 10 2.95 -28.76 -5.31
CA PRO A 10 4.13 -28.01 -4.90
C PRO A 10 3.92 -26.51 -5.11
N LEU A 11 4.46 -25.69 -4.20
CA LEU A 11 4.45 -24.23 -4.34
C LEU A 11 4.97 -23.82 -5.72
N ASP A 12 4.46 -22.73 -6.29
CA ASP A 12 4.99 -22.18 -7.54
C ASP A 12 6.52 -21.99 -7.46
N PRO A 13 7.31 -22.36 -8.48
CA PRO A 13 8.77 -22.24 -8.44
C PRO A 13 9.28 -20.82 -8.12
N ALA A 14 8.55 -19.76 -8.50
CA ALA A 14 8.89 -18.40 -8.12
C ALA A 14 8.65 -18.13 -6.64
N ALA A 15 7.57 -18.68 -6.07
CA ALA A 15 7.32 -18.61 -4.62
C ALA A 15 8.38 -19.37 -3.82
N GLN A 16 8.80 -20.55 -4.29
CA GLN A 16 9.91 -21.29 -3.68
C GLN A 16 11.22 -20.49 -3.67
N ARG A 17 11.56 -19.85 -4.80
CA ARG A 17 12.74 -18.98 -4.89
C ARG A 17 12.66 -17.78 -3.94
N LEU A 18 11.49 -17.15 -3.84
CA LEU A 18 11.30 -16.04 -2.90
C LEU A 18 11.51 -16.47 -1.44
N LEU A 19 10.99 -17.64 -1.05
CA LEU A 19 11.20 -18.18 0.29
C LEU A 19 12.67 -18.48 0.57
N ALA A 20 13.40 -19.03 -0.41
CA ALA A 20 14.84 -19.28 -0.28
C ALA A 20 15.63 -17.96 -0.09
N LEU A 21 15.33 -16.94 -0.90
CA LEU A 21 15.95 -15.61 -0.77
C LEU A 21 15.62 -14.96 0.59
N ALA A 22 14.39 -15.10 1.07
CA ALA A 22 13.98 -14.57 2.37
C ALA A 22 14.72 -15.27 3.53
N ALA A 23 14.90 -16.59 3.44
CA ALA A 23 15.66 -17.36 4.43
C ALA A 23 17.14 -16.96 4.44
N GLU A 24 17.74 -16.79 3.26
CA GLU A 24 19.15 -16.35 3.12
C GLU A 24 19.37 -14.93 3.65
N ALA A 25 18.42 -14.02 3.41
CA ALA A 25 18.49 -12.64 3.91
C ALA A 25 18.43 -12.53 5.43
N GLY A 26 17.96 -13.57 6.14
CA GLY A 26 18.03 -13.66 7.59
C GLY A 26 17.24 -12.57 8.34
N TYR A 27 16.19 -12.03 7.73
CA TYR A 27 15.36 -11.02 8.40
C TYR A 27 14.67 -11.63 9.62
N PRO A 28 14.74 -10.98 10.79
CA PRO A 28 14.05 -11.47 11.98
C PRO A 28 12.53 -11.44 11.77
N PRO A 29 11.78 -12.41 12.34
CA PRO A 29 10.33 -12.38 12.31
C PRO A 29 9.80 -11.09 12.94
N PHE A 30 8.86 -10.40 12.29
CA PHE A 30 8.40 -9.08 12.73
C PHE A 30 7.76 -9.09 14.12
N GLU A 31 7.15 -10.21 14.54
CA GLU A 31 6.57 -10.40 15.87
C GLU A 31 7.60 -10.41 17.00
N THR A 32 8.88 -10.59 16.68
CA THR A 32 9.99 -10.51 17.64
C THR A 32 10.57 -9.10 17.77
N LEU A 33 10.13 -8.17 16.93
CA LEU A 33 10.62 -6.79 16.87
C LEU A 33 9.64 -5.82 17.52
N SER A 34 10.15 -4.71 18.06
CA SER A 34 9.31 -3.54 18.33
C SER A 34 8.78 -2.94 17.02
N PRO A 35 7.66 -2.19 17.04
CA PRO A 35 7.12 -1.53 15.85
C PRO A 35 8.15 -0.67 15.10
N ALA A 36 8.96 0.10 15.83
CA ALA A 36 10.02 0.92 15.22
C ALA A 36 11.09 0.08 14.51
N GLN A 37 11.50 -1.03 15.12
CA GLN A 37 12.46 -1.97 14.50
C GLN A 37 11.84 -2.66 13.28
N ALA A 38 10.58 -3.09 13.35
CA ALA A 38 9.87 -3.70 12.24
C ALA A 38 9.75 -2.73 11.05
N ARG A 39 9.42 -1.46 11.28
CA ARG A 39 9.41 -0.41 10.24
C ARG A 39 10.77 -0.26 9.57
N LYS A 40 11.85 -0.23 10.36
CA LYS A 40 13.23 -0.13 9.84
C LYS A 40 13.63 -1.36 9.03
N ALA A 41 13.32 -2.56 9.53
CA ALA A 41 13.59 -3.82 8.83
C ALA A 41 12.83 -3.92 7.51
N TYR A 42 11.55 -3.53 7.53
CA TYR A 42 10.73 -3.48 6.31
C TYR A 42 11.32 -2.50 5.29
N ALA A 43 11.74 -1.31 5.71
CA ALA A 43 12.40 -0.35 4.83
C ALA A 43 13.70 -0.87 4.19
N ALA A 44 14.51 -1.60 4.96
CA ALA A 44 15.75 -2.21 4.45
C ALA A 44 15.48 -3.31 3.39
N SER A 45 14.33 -3.99 3.47
CA SER A 45 13.96 -5.07 2.55
C SER A 45 13.42 -4.61 1.19
N TRP A 46 13.13 -3.32 1.00
CA TRP A 46 12.47 -2.82 -0.21
C TRP A 46 13.20 -3.13 -1.52
N SER A 47 14.53 -3.09 -1.51
CA SER A 47 15.34 -3.37 -2.69
C SER A 47 15.17 -4.82 -3.20
N VAL A 48 14.90 -5.75 -2.28
CA VAL A 48 14.67 -7.17 -2.57
C VAL A 48 13.20 -7.42 -2.90
N MET A 49 12.28 -6.76 -2.18
CA MET A 49 10.85 -7.01 -2.26
C MET A 49 10.15 -6.28 -3.41
N GLN A 50 10.73 -5.19 -3.94
CA GLN A 50 10.07 -4.37 -4.95
C GLN A 50 10.77 -4.44 -6.31
N THR A 51 10.03 -4.86 -7.34
CA THR A 51 10.43 -4.71 -8.76
C THR A 51 10.47 -3.23 -9.16
N PRO A 52 11.36 -2.79 -10.07
CA PRO A 52 11.39 -1.42 -10.56
C PRO A 52 10.00 -0.91 -11.01
N GLY A 53 9.67 0.31 -10.61
CA GLY A 53 8.36 0.92 -10.89
C GLY A 53 8.21 1.48 -12.31
N GLY A 54 9.34 1.85 -12.94
CA GLY A 54 9.38 2.65 -14.16
C GLY A 54 9.08 4.14 -13.91
N ASP A 55 9.32 4.96 -14.92
CA ASP A 55 8.99 6.39 -14.88
C ASP A 55 7.48 6.61 -15.06
N VAL A 56 6.96 7.65 -14.43
CA VAL A 56 5.55 8.10 -14.55
C VAL A 56 5.54 9.54 -15.08
N ALA A 57 4.39 10.04 -15.55
CA ALA A 57 4.29 11.41 -16.04
C ALA A 57 4.53 12.44 -14.93
N SER A 58 4.03 12.17 -13.72
CA SER A 58 4.33 12.98 -12.54
C SER A 58 4.14 12.22 -11.25
N VAL A 59 4.83 12.68 -10.20
CA VAL A 59 4.63 12.30 -8.81
C VAL A 59 4.57 13.57 -7.99
N VAL A 60 3.48 13.77 -7.26
CA VAL A 60 3.25 14.99 -6.46
C VAL A 60 2.73 14.60 -5.08
N ASP A 61 3.41 15.09 -4.05
CA ASP A 61 2.93 15.01 -2.68
C ASP A 61 1.94 16.15 -2.41
N GLN A 62 0.83 15.80 -1.79
CA GLN A 62 -0.23 16.73 -1.38
C GLN A 62 -0.50 16.56 0.11
N HIS A 63 -0.73 17.68 0.77
CA HIS A 63 -1.04 17.71 2.20
C HIS A 63 -2.44 18.27 2.38
N ILE A 64 -3.26 17.53 3.11
CA ILE A 64 -4.64 17.90 3.40
C ILE A 64 -4.87 17.90 4.91
N ALA A 65 -5.89 18.62 5.36
CA ALA A 65 -6.36 18.47 6.73
C ALA A 65 -7.05 17.11 6.86
N GLY A 66 -6.56 16.24 7.74
CA GLY A 66 -7.14 14.93 8.03
C GLY A 66 -7.76 14.86 9.43
N PRO A 67 -8.43 13.74 9.77
CA PRO A 67 -9.15 13.57 11.03
C PRO A 67 -8.28 13.67 12.30
N GLY A 68 -6.97 13.43 12.18
CA GLY A 68 -6.01 13.46 13.28
C GLY A 68 -4.85 14.43 13.10
N GLY A 69 -4.95 15.37 12.16
CA GLY A 69 -3.85 16.25 11.75
C GLY A 69 -3.62 16.23 10.26
N ALA A 70 -2.50 16.79 9.80
CA ALA A 70 -2.16 16.79 8.37
C ALA A 70 -2.01 15.34 7.85
N LEU A 71 -2.66 15.04 6.73
CA LEU A 71 -2.57 13.76 6.03
C LEU A 71 -1.84 13.98 4.70
N THR A 72 -0.79 13.20 4.46
CA THR A 72 -0.03 13.25 3.21
C THR A 72 -0.58 12.23 2.23
N LEU A 73 -0.80 12.68 1.00
CA LEU A 73 -1.18 11.86 -0.14
C LEU A 73 -0.09 11.98 -1.20
N ARG A 74 0.27 10.88 -1.87
CA ARG A 74 1.13 10.93 -3.06
C ARG A 74 0.33 10.59 -4.30
N VAL A 75 0.31 11.50 -5.26
CA VAL A 75 -0.42 11.36 -6.51
C VAL A 75 0.54 11.02 -7.63
N TYR A 76 0.33 9.85 -8.25
CA TYR A 76 1.05 9.37 -9.41
C TYR A 76 0.17 9.53 -10.65
N ARG A 77 0.73 10.04 -11.74
CA ARG A 77 0.06 10.09 -13.05
C ARG A 77 0.77 9.21 -14.05
N GLY A 78 0.08 8.23 -14.64
CA GLY A 78 0.66 7.32 -15.62
C GLY A 78 1.28 8.04 -16.84
N GLN A 79 2.37 7.50 -17.39
CA GLN A 79 2.98 7.99 -18.63
C GLN A 79 2.01 7.90 -19.82
N GLY A 80 2.19 8.79 -20.79
CA GLY A 80 1.39 8.83 -22.02
C GLY A 80 -0.02 9.39 -21.84
N THR A 81 -0.36 9.88 -20.65
CA THR A 81 -1.64 10.57 -20.40
C THR A 81 -1.51 12.07 -20.67
N ASP A 82 -2.56 12.69 -21.22
CA ASP A 82 -2.59 14.15 -21.45
C ASP A 82 -2.48 14.88 -20.11
N ALA A 83 -1.53 15.79 -19.92
CA ALA A 83 -1.26 16.45 -18.65
C ALA A 83 -2.47 17.18 -18.02
N THR A 84 -3.45 17.59 -18.82
CA THR A 84 -4.58 18.41 -18.39
C THR A 84 -5.91 17.64 -18.36
N ALA A 85 -5.96 16.47 -18.96
CA ALA A 85 -7.17 15.67 -19.02
C ALA A 85 -7.51 15.04 -17.65
N PRO A 86 -8.78 15.06 -17.22
CA PRO A 86 -9.21 14.32 -16.04
C PRO A 86 -9.02 12.82 -16.27
N LEU A 87 -8.40 12.13 -15.30
CA LEU A 87 -8.25 10.68 -15.31
C LEU A 87 -9.09 10.02 -14.20
N PRO A 88 -9.51 8.76 -14.38
CA PRO A 88 -9.93 7.93 -13.26
C PRO A 88 -8.84 7.88 -12.18
N CYS A 89 -9.26 7.81 -10.93
CA CYS A 89 -8.35 7.80 -9.78
C CYS A 89 -8.50 6.53 -8.95
N LEU A 90 -7.38 5.85 -8.70
CA LEU A 90 -7.24 4.72 -7.79
C LEU A 90 -6.74 5.20 -6.43
N LEU A 91 -7.52 5.05 -5.37
CA LEU A 91 -7.05 5.26 -4.00
C LEU A 91 -6.28 4.01 -3.53
N PHE A 92 -5.00 4.17 -3.22
CA PHE A 92 -4.12 3.10 -2.77
C PHE A 92 -3.81 3.23 -1.28
N LEU A 93 -4.02 2.14 -0.54
CA LEU A 93 -3.65 2.03 0.88
C LEU A 93 -2.53 1.01 0.96
N HIS A 94 -1.37 1.41 1.45
CA HIS A 94 -0.25 0.49 1.60
C HIS A 94 -0.59 -0.63 2.60
N GLY A 95 0.14 -1.73 2.53
CA GLY A 95 0.02 -2.84 3.47
C GLY A 95 0.85 -2.63 4.71
N GLY A 96 1.01 -3.70 5.49
CA GLY A 96 1.81 -3.69 6.72
C GLY A 96 0.98 -3.73 8.01
N GLY A 97 -0.25 -4.22 7.94
CA GLY A 97 -1.07 -4.50 9.12
C GLY A 97 -1.37 -3.27 9.99
N TRP A 98 -1.41 -2.08 9.39
CA TRP A 98 -1.55 -0.78 10.07
C TRP A 98 -0.39 -0.37 10.98
N VAL A 99 0.73 -1.09 10.96
CA VAL A 99 1.88 -0.84 11.86
C VAL A 99 3.15 -0.49 11.08
N ILE A 100 3.37 -1.13 9.94
CA ILE A 100 4.52 -0.89 9.05
C ILE A 100 4.04 -0.41 7.67
N GLY A 101 4.99 -0.01 6.83
CA GLY A 101 4.71 0.57 5.52
C GLY A 101 4.56 2.09 5.55
N ASN A 102 4.67 2.70 4.38
CA ASN A 102 4.52 4.12 4.08
C ASN A 102 4.49 4.32 2.55
N LEU A 103 4.47 5.57 2.08
CA LEU A 103 4.51 5.90 0.65
C LEU A 103 5.70 5.28 -0.10
N GLU A 104 6.88 5.29 0.48
CA GLU A 104 8.10 4.75 -0.17
C GLU A 104 8.06 3.22 -0.32
N SER A 105 7.44 2.52 0.64
CA SER A 105 7.32 1.07 0.60
C SER A 105 6.49 0.52 -0.57
N HIS A 106 5.65 1.36 -1.17
CA HIS A 106 4.76 0.98 -2.27
C HIS A 106 4.88 1.91 -3.48
N ASP A 107 5.91 2.77 -3.51
CA ASP A 107 6.11 3.74 -4.58
C ASP A 107 6.23 3.06 -5.95
N ARG A 108 7.04 2.00 -6.04
CA ARG A 108 7.24 1.26 -7.29
C ARG A 108 5.97 0.55 -7.76
N LEU A 109 5.16 0.03 -6.83
CA LEU A 109 3.88 -0.58 -7.16
C LEU A 109 2.89 0.47 -7.67
N CYS A 110 2.78 1.61 -7.01
CA CYS A 110 1.90 2.70 -7.42
C CYS A 110 2.23 3.23 -8.82
N ARG A 111 3.52 3.34 -9.15
CA ARG A 111 3.98 3.69 -10.51
C ARG A 111 3.54 2.68 -11.55
N ARG A 112 3.71 1.38 -11.27
CA ARG A 112 3.28 0.31 -12.17
C ARG A 112 1.77 0.30 -12.36
N LEU A 113 1.00 0.54 -11.31
CA LEU A 113 -0.46 0.65 -11.38
C LEU A 113 -0.88 1.85 -12.23
N ALA A 114 -0.28 3.02 -11.99
CA ALA A 114 -0.58 4.24 -12.75
C ALA A 114 -0.31 4.05 -14.26
N ASN A 115 0.85 3.50 -14.60
CA ASN A 115 1.23 3.24 -15.99
C ASN A 115 0.40 2.12 -16.62
N GLY A 116 0.27 0.98 -15.94
CA GLY A 116 -0.39 -0.20 -16.47
C GLY A 116 -1.90 -0.02 -16.69
N ALA A 117 -2.54 0.83 -15.88
CA ALA A 117 -3.97 1.14 -16.01
C ALA A 117 -4.25 2.47 -16.72
N GLY A 118 -3.26 3.33 -16.95
CA GLY A 118 -3.46 4.66 -17.55
C GLY A 118 -4.30 5.59 -16.66
N VAL A 119 -4.13 5.48 -15.34
CA VAL A 119 -4.92 6.21 -14.33
C VAL A 119 -4.05 7.07 -13.43
N CYS A 120 -4.69 7.93 -12.64
CA CYS A 120 -4.06 8.50 -11.46
C CYS A 120 -4.11 7.51 -10.29
N VAL A 121 -3.02 7.39 -9.54
CA VAL A 121 -2.99 6.63 -8.27
C VAL A 121 -2.74 7.61 -7.13
N VAL A 122 -3.57 7.56 -6.09
CA VAL A 122 -3.47 8.39 -4.90
C VAL A 122 -3.13 7.47 -3.72
N ALA A 123 -1.87 7.43 -3.33
CA ALA A 123 -1.41 6.66 -2.17
C ALA A 123 -1.59 7.49 -0.88
N VAL A 124 -2.11 6.86 0.17
CA VAL A 124 -2.40 7.52 1.46
C VAL A 124 -1.33 7.15 2.50
N ASP A 125 -0.69 8.14 3.11
CA ASP A 125 0.22 7.97 4.25
C ASP A 125 -0.55 8.05 5.57
N TYR A 126 -1.39 7.05 5.82
CA TYR A 126 -2.31 7.05 6.97
C TYR A 126 -1.57 6.82 8.30
N ARG A 127 -2.19 7.23 9.40
CA ARG A 127 -1.63 7.05 10.75
C ARG A 127 -1.46 5.57 11.11
N LEU A 128 -0.34 5.24 11.76
CA LEU A 128 0.02 3.86 12.12
C LEU A 128 -0.16 3.58 13.62
N ALA A 129 -0.51 2.33 13.93
CA ALA A 129 -0.41 1.76 15.25
C ALA A 129 1.06 1.44 15.60
N PRO A 130 1.42 1.44 16.90
CA PRO A 130 0.56 1.63 18.07
C PRO A 130 0.27 3.09 18.43
N GLU A 131 0.94 4.07 17.82
CA GLU A 131 0.81 5.49 18.14
C GLU A 131 -0.62 6.00 17.88
N HIS A 132 -1.26 5.47 16.85
CA HIS A 132 -2.64 5.73 16.49
C HIS A 132 -3.37 4.40 16.29
N PRO A 133 -3.95 3.82 17.35
CA PRO A 133 -4.65 2.55 17.26
C PRO A 133 -5.92 2.68 16.40
N PHE A 134 -6.54 1.54 16.11
CA PHE A 134 -7.85 1.50 15.46
C PHE A 134 -8.84 2.46 16.16
N PRO A 135 -9.63 3.25 15.42
CA PRO A 135 -9.84 3.24 13.96
C PRO A 135 -9.01 4.24 13.13
N ALA A 136 -7.95 4.84 13.69
CA ALA A 136 -7.28 6.01 13.09
C ALA A 136 -6.90 5.88 11.61
N ALA A 137 -6.25 4.77 11.22
CA ALA A 137 -5.86 4.53 9.83
C ALA A 137 -7.07 4.43 8.87
N LEU A 138 -8.16 3.82 9.34
CA LEU A 138 -9.39 3.66 8.57
C LEU A 138 -10.09 5.01 8.39
N ASP A 139 -10.08 5.86 9.43
CA ASP A 139 -10.64 7.20 9.36
C ASP A 139 -9.86 8.06 8.35
N ASP A 140 -8.52 7.97 8.34
CA ASP A 140 -7.68 8.68 7.37
C ASP A 140 -7.97 8.23 5.94
N ALA A 141 -8.06 6.91 5.70
CA ALA A 141 -8.41 6.35 4.39
C ALA A 141 -9.82 6.76 3.95
N ALA A 142 -10.78 6.73 4.88
CA ALA A 142 -12.16 7.16 4.63
C ALA A 142 -12.25 8.67 4.33
N HIS A 143 -11.37 9.48 4.92
CA HIS A 143 -11.28 10.91 4.64
C HIS A 143 -10.66 11.17 3.26
N ALA A 144 -9.57 10.49 2.92
CA ALA A 144 -8.87 10.64 1.64
C ALA A 144 -9.76 10.40 0.41
N ARG A 145 -10.77 9.51 0.52
CA ARG A 145 -11.71 9.20 -0.56
C ARG A 145 -12.62 10.35 -0.99
N PHE A 146 -12.68 11.45 -0.23
CA PHE A 146 -13.52 12.60 -0.55
C PHE A 146 -12.73 13.82 -1.00
N VAL A 147 -11.41 13.69 -1.05
CA VAL A 147 -10.52 14.81 -1.35
C VAL A 147 -10.53 15.06 -2.85
N GLN A 148 -10.83 16.31 -3.21
CA GLN A 148 -10.57 16.85 -4.52
C GLN A 148 -9.23 17.58 -4.47
N ALA A 149 -8.36 17.35 -5.45
CA ALA A 149 -7.07 17.99 -5.48
C ALA A 149 -6.60 18.24 -6.93
N PRO A 150 -5.74 19.24 -7.20
CA PRO A 150 -5.26 19.52 -8.54
C PRO A 150 -4.63 18.27 -9.18
N GLY A 151 -5.06 17.93 -10.40
CA GLY A 151 -4.61 16.73 -11.11
C GLY A 151 -5.37 15.43 -10.79
N ILE A 152 -6.20 15.42 -9.75
CA ILE A 152 -7.19 14.37 -9.47
C ILE A 152 -8.41 14.67 -10.32
N GLY A 153 -8.69 13.82 -11.33
CA GLY A 153 -9.89 13.95 -12.18
C GLY A 153 -11.19 13.71 -11.41
N GLN A 154 -12.30 13.53 -12.14
CA GLN A 154 -13.66 13.21 -11.61
C GLN A 154 -13.61 12.29 -10.37
N PRO A 155 -14.57 12.42 -9.42
CA PRO A 155 -14.59 11.66 -8.17
C PRO A 155 -14.35 10.16 -8.40
N PHE A 156 -13.54 9.55 -7.53
CA PHE A 156 -13.02 8.17 -7.58
C PHE A 156 -13.94 7.19 -8.32
N VAL A 157 -13.73 7.03 -9.63
CA VAL A 157 -14.45 6.03 -10.42
C VAL A 157 -13.84 4.68 -10.07
N THR A 158 -14.59 3.92 -9.28
CA THR A 158 -14.35 2.54 -8.81
C THR A 158 -13.38 2.38 -7.63
N GLN A 159 -13.98 2.15 -6.45
CA GLN A 159 -13.34 1.58 -5.26
C GLN A 159 -12.71 0.22 -5.59
N ARG A 160 -11.40 0.20 -5.85
CA ARG A 160 -10.56 -0.91 -5.45
C ARG A 160 -9.60 -0.39 -4.41
N VAL A 161 -10.05 -0.42 -3.15
CA VAL A 161 -9.14 -0.38 -2.01
C VAL A 161 -8.30 -1.65 -2.12
N MET A 162 -7.16 -1.56 -2.81
CA MET A 162 -6.16 -2.60 -2.79
C MET A 162 -5.28 -2.33 -1.57
N GLY A 163 -5.62 -2.95 -0.45
CA GLY A 163 -4.67 -3.13 0.64
C GLY A 163 -4.00 -4.49 0.46
N ASP A 164 -2.68 -4.53 0.38
CA ASP A 164 -1.97 -5.79 0.51
C ASP A 164 -1.97 -6.23 1.98
N GLY A 165 -2.56 -7.40 2.26
CA GLY A 165 -2.42 -8.08 3.56
C GLY A 165 -3.59 -8.03 4.55
N HIS A 166 -4.83 -7.65 4.18
CA HIS A 166 -5.92 -7.55 5.17
C HIS A 166 -6.89 -8.74 5.27
N HIS A 167 -7.02 -9.26 6.50
CA HIS A 167 -8.28 -9.78 7.06
C HIS A 167 -8.50 -9.13 8.44
N GLN A 168 -9.55 -8.33 8.59
CA GLN A 168 -10.01 -7.84 9.89
C GLN A 168 -11.51 -8.14 9.97
N ARG A 169 -11.85 -9.13 10.79
CA ARG A 169 -13.25 -9.41 11.14
C ARG A 169 -13.72 -8.29 12.07
N ARG A 170 -14.83 -7.64 11.72
CA ARG A 170 -15.63 -6.91 12.70
C ARG A 170 -15.96 -7.88 13.83
N ARG A 171 -15.55 -7.58 15.06
CA ARG A 171 -16.28 -8.12 16.21
C ARG A 171 -17.47 -7.19 16.36
N ASP A 172 -18.61 -7.63 15.84
CA ASP A 172 -19.87 -7.01 16.18
C ASP A 172 -20.02 -7.09 17.69
N ALA A 173 -20.11 -5.93 18.34
CA ALA A 173 -20.48 -5.84 19.74
C ALA A 173 -21.98 -6.17 19.83
N CYS A 174 -22.29 -7.26 20.53
CA CYS A 174 -23.57 -7.51 21.18
C CYS A 174 -23.26 -7.71 22.67
#